data_AF-A0AAE1TP36-F1
#
_entry.id   AF-A0AAE1TP36-F1
#
_cell.length_a   1.000
_cell.length_b   1.000
_cell.length_c   1.000
_cell.angle_alpha   90.00
_cell.angle_beta   90.00
_cell.angle_gamma   90.00
#
_symmetry.space_group_name_H-M   'P 1'
#
loop_
_entity.id
_entity.type
_entity.pdbx_description
1 polymer ?
#
loop_
_entity_poly.entity_id
_entity_poly.type
_entity_poly.pdbx_seq_one_letter_code
_entity_poly.pdbx_strand_id
1 'polypeptide(L)'
;MDNITTSQASTQGLRETQEIPNIEVPDDDLEGVWGRLFSVRENVSVCNLVKPTYTFGRGRADYRFSEENFDYKILPAISKLHFRISREWQDDLDPVVVIEDLSCNGTFINNINLGKGKKKLLINNDEVALASPNTKVFVFHNCFQNDSNDYPLEVTEKYTMTKKLGQGNFGEVRLAYRQGTLERCAVKILQKRGSKLKLNNVQQISNEIELLRSVDHPFIIRLMDVMDTPEKIYIVMEAAGGGELFDRLVDNGRLPEATAKFYFYQLALAIQYLHSKKITHRDIKPENILLATDEENTSIKLTDFGLSKLAADTSQMNTFCGTISYIAPELLDTETLSYTKKVDLWSLGVVLFVSLCCYAPFDAEDMKVRYLIRNAIYSFHGKVWKEVSDEAKDLISKLMVSEPTKRLDVEETLKHPWLQDEDLHKKVLDILDEDPLSPSKKRRLEENGVENRDLVNAKTPKIQVGITEKM
;
A
#
# COMPACT_ATOMS: atom_id res chain seq x y z
N MET A 1 -28.48 -4.97 13.62
CA MET A 1 -27.54 -4.16 14.43
C MET A 1 -26.25 -4.21 13.66
N ASP A 2 -26.02 -3.14 12.90
CA ASP A 2 -25.07 -3.12 11.80
C ASP A 2 -23.66 -2.93 12.33
N ASN A 3 -22.82 -3.95 12.15
CA ASN A 3 -21.39 -3.88 12.41
C ASN A 3 -20.74 -3.02 11.33
N ILE A 4 -20.30 -1.81 11.70
CA ILE A 4 -19.48 -0.95 10.86
C ILE A 4 -18.04 -1.48 10.94
N THR A 5 -17.68 -2.35 10.00
CA THR A 5 -16.30 -2.82 9.79
C THR A 5 -15.46 -1.65 9.30
N THR A 6 -14.45 -1.25 10.08
CA THR A 6 -13.44 -0.26 9.71
C THR A 6 -12.24 -1.00 9.12
N SER A 7 -12.30 -1.34 7.82
CA SER A 7 -11.15 -1.88 7.08
C SER A 7 -10.29 -0.76 6.51
N GLN A 8 -8.98 -0.91 6.61
CA GLN A 8 -7.98 -0.11 5.92
C GLN A 8 -7.72 -0.63 4.49
N ALA A 9 -8.73 -0.50 3.64
CA ALA A 9 -8.48 0.04 2.31
C ALA A 9 -7.45 -0.68 1.39
N SER A 10 -7.69 -1.95 1.06
CA SER A 10 -6.91 -2.70 0.06
C SER A 10 -6.93 -2.08 -1.36
N THR A 11 -5.78 -2.07 -2.04
CA THR A 11 -5.68 -1.60 -3.44
C THR A 11 -5.94 -2.69 -4.48
N GLN A 12 -6.49 -3.84 -4.09
CA GLN A 12 -6.66 -5.03 -4.91
C GLN A 12 -7.06 -4.76 -6.38
N GLY A 13 -6.33 -5.46 -7.26
CA GLY A 13 -6.37 -5.35 -8.71
C GLY A 13 -5.42 -4.27 -9.22
N LEU A 14 -4.37 -4.70 -9.95
CA LEU A 14 -3.56 -3.99 -10.97
C LEU A 14 -2.05 -4.14 -10.71
N ARG A 15 -1.36 -4.72 -11.70
CA ARG A 15 0.08 -5.02 -11.72
C ARG A 15 0.92 -3.74 -11.87
N GLU A 16 2.19 -3.85 -11.48
CA GLU A 16 3.21 -2.78 -11.47
C GLU A 16 3.38 -2.07 -12.82
N THR A 17 3.59 -0.76 -12.77
CA THR A 17 3.92 0.11 -13.92
C THR A 17 5.42 0.41 -13.96
N GLN A 18 5.98 0.45 -15.17
CA GLN A 18 7.38 0.83 -15.44
C GLN A 18 7.53 2.36 -15.48
N GLU A 19 8.67 2.88 -15.00
CA GLU A 19 9.01 4.32 -14.97
C GLU A 19 8.96 4.97 -16.37
N ILE A 20 8.37 6.16 -16.48
CA ILE A 20 8.25 6.95 -17.71
C ILE A 20 9.13 8.22 -17.60
N PRO A 21 9.87 8.64 -18.65
CA PRO A 21 10.65 9.89 -18.64
C PRO A 21 9.77 11.13 -18.41
N ASN A 22 10.27 12.12 -17.67
CA ASN A 22 9.59 13.40 -17.42
C ASN A 22 9.17 14.09 -18.73
N ILE A 23 7.86 14.20 -18.96
CA ILE A 23 7.27 15.02 -20.03
C ILE A 23 6.59 16.21 -19.35
N GLU A 24 7.05 17.42 -19.63
CA GLU A 24 6.38 18.66 -19.24
C GLU A 24 5.06 18.78 -20.02
N VAL A 25 3.93 18.82 -19.31
CA VAL A 25 2.60 19.03 -19.89
C VAL A 25 2.26 20.53 -19.79
N PRO A 26 1.96 21.23 -20.90
CA PRO A 26 1.60 22.64 -20.86
C PRO A 26 0.27 22.87 -20.13
N ASP A 27 0.23 23.96 -19.37
CA ASP A 27 -0.74 24.29 -18.31
C ASP A 27 -2.05 24.95 -18.79
N ASP A 28 -2.36 24.92 -20.09
CA ASP A 28 -3.52 25.66 -20.64
C ASP A 28 -4.69 24.72 -21.02
N ASP A 29 -5.86 25.03 -20.43
CA ASP A 29 -7.24 24.58 -20.74
C ASP A 29 -7.70 23.18 -20.28
N LEU A 30 -8.05 23.05 -18.99
CA LEU A 30 -8.77 21.90 -18.41
C LEU A 30 -10.32 22.07 -18.40
N GLU A 31 -10.86 23.18 -18.89
CA GLU A 31 -12.30 23.47 -18.82
C GLU A 31 -13.12 22.59 -19.81
N GLY A 32 -14.11 21.86 -19.32
CA GLY A 32 -15.01 21.04 -20.15
C GLY A 32 -14.53 19.64 -20.51
N VAL A 33 -13.39 19.18 -19.97
CA VAL A 33 -12.90 17.80 -20.12
C VAL A 33 -13.80 16.85 -19.35
N TRP A 34 -14.48 15.95 -20.06
CA TRP A 34 -15.40 14.98 -19.45
C TRP A 34 -14.83 13.56 -19.33
N GLY A 35 -13.71 13.28 -19.98
CA GLY A 35 -12.96 12.06 -19.77
C GLY A 35 -11.50 12.23 -20.18
N ARG A 36 -10.61 11.43 -19.61
CA ARG A 36 -9.20 11.34 -20.02
C ARG A 36 -8.87 9.91 -20.38
N LEU A 37 -8.06 9.75 -21.42
CA LEU A 37 -7.37 8.50 -21.73
C LEU A 37 -5.90 8.68 -21.40
N PHE A 38 -5.49 8.12 -20.27
CA PHE A 38 -4.09 8.07 -19.88
C PHE A 38 -3.37 7.01 -20.69
N SER A 39 -2.25 7.35 -21.30
CA SER A 39 -1.47 6.39 -22.07
C SER A 39 -0.67 5.47 -21.15
N VAL A 40 -0.60 4.18 -21.49
CA VAL A 40 0.35 3.23 -20.88
C VAL A 40 1.58 2.96 -21.74
N ARG A 41 1.79 3.75 -22.80
CA ARG A 41 2.94 3.68 -23.71
C ARG A 41 3.63 5.04 -23.81
N GLU A 42 4.96 5.06 -23.81
CA GLU A 42 5.77 6.30 -23.84
C GLU A 42 5.41 7.24 -25.01
N ASN A 43 5.20 6.68 -26.21
CA ASN A 43 5.01 7.49 -27.42
C ASN A 43 3.54 7.75 -27.76
N VAL A 44 2.64 7.60 -26.80
CA VAL A 44 1.21 7.89 -26.98
C VAL A 44 0.85 8.97 -25.95
N SER A 45 0.35 10.11 -26.42
CA SER A 45 -0.02 11.22 -25.53
C SER A 45 -1.35 10.96 -24.83
N VAL A 46 -1.53 11.57 -23.66
CA VAL A 46 -2.83 11.63 -22.98
C VAL A 46 -3.85 12.30 -23.90
N CYS A 47 -5.07 11.75 -23.97
CA CYS A 47 -6.18 12.36 -24.71
C CYS A 47 -7.23 12.90 -23.75
N ASN A 48 -7.41 14.22 -23.74
CA ASN A 48 -8.50 14.89 -23.02
C ASN A 48 -9.74 14.93 -23.92
N LEU A 49 -10.83 14.29 -23.47
CA LEU A 49 -12.10 14.22 -24.17
C LEU A 49 -12.95 15.45 -23.80
N VAL A 50 -13.02 16.42 -24.71
CA VAL A 50 -13.84 17.64 -24.58
C VAL A 50 -15.05 17.63 -25.52
N LYS A 51 -14.90 17.12 -26.75
CA LYS A 51 -16.00 16.95 -27.72
C LYS A 51 -16.92 15.80 -27.31
N PRO A 52 -18.21 15.75 -27.70
CA PRO A 52 -19.11 14.65 -27.35
C PRO A 52 -18.66 13.27 -27.84
N THR A 53 -17.91 13.22 -28.94
CA THR A 53 -17.47 11.97 -29.57
C THR A 53 -16.05 12.13 -30.10
N TYR A 54 -15.23 11.09 -29.92
CA TYR A 54 -13.89 10.97 -30.47
C TYR A 54 -13.72 9.64 -31.20
N THR A 55 -13.04 9.69 -32.33
CA THR A 55 -12.60 8.51 -33.06
C THR A 55 -11.09 8.31 -32.93
N PHE A 56 -10.69 7.05 -32.83
CA PHE A 56 -9.28 6.64 -32.66
C PHE A 56 -8.90 5.66 -33.76
N GLY A 57 -7.72 5.79 -34.34
CA GLY A 57 -7.25 4.86 -35.38
C GLY A 57 -6.06 5.39 -36.17
N ARG A 58 -5.52 4.60 -37.10
CA ARG A 58 -4.36 5.03 -37.91
C ARG A 58 -4.70 5.94 -39.10
N GLY A 59 -5.98 6.06 -39.42
CA GLY A 59 -6.52 6.80 -40.56
C GLY A 59 -6.90 8.23 -40.19
N ARG A 60 -7.98 8.72 -40.80
CA ARG A 60 -8.57 10.02 -40.47
C ARG A 60 -9.47 9.86 -39.23
N ALA A 61 -8.85 9.97 -38.06
CA ALA A 61 -9.48 9.87 -36.75
C ALA A 61 -9.19 11.15 -35.95
N ASP A 62 -9.98 11.46 -34.93
CA ASP A 62 -9.72 12.58 -34.02
C ASP A 62 -8.39 12.41 -33.28
N TYR A 63 -8.11 11.18 -32.84
CA TYR A 63 -6.83 10.78 -32.29
C TYR A 63 -6.17 9.77 -33.22
N ARG A 64 -5.11 10.22 -33.91
CA ARG A 64 -4.45 9.43 -34.95
C ARG A 64 -3.23 8.70 -34.40
N PHE A 65 -3.19 7.39 -34.62
CA PHE A 65 -2.00 6.59 -34.40
C PHE A 65 -1.12 6.58 -35.63
N SER A 66 0.18 6.80 -35.45
CA SER A 66 1.18 6.86 -36.51
C SER A 66 2.43 6.06 -36.14
N GLU A 67 3.44 6.12 -37.00
CA GLU A 67 4.75 5.48 -36.78
C GLU A 67 5.51 6.09 -35.60
N GLU A 68 5.14 7.30 -35.16
CA GLU A 68 5.64 7.89 -33.93
C GLU A 68 5.13 7.13 -32.70
N ASN A 69 3.90 6.61 -32.77
CA ASN A 69 3.20 6.02 -31.63
C ASN A 69 3.36 4.49 -31.55
N PHE A 70 3.52 3.82 -32.69
CA PHE A 70 3.58 2.36 -32.80
C PHE A 70 4.64 1.91 -33.79
N ASP A 71 5.33 0.82 -33.46
CA ASP A 71 6.25 0.17 -34.37
C ASP A 71 5.55 -0.34 -35.65
N TYR A 72 6.36 -0.60 -36.68
CA TYR A 72 5.91 -1.07 -37.98
C TYR A 72 5.21 -2.44 -37.96
N LYS A 73 5.30 -3.21 -36.86
CA LYS A 73 4.63 -4.50 -36.72
C LYS A 73 3.21 -4.34 -36.17
N ILE A 74 3.02 -3.42 -35.22
CA ILE A 74 1.73 -3.20 -34.56
C ILE A 74 0.85 -2.22 -35.35
N LEU A 75 1.43 -1.13 -35.88
CA LEU A 75 0.65 -0.09 -36.56
C LEU A 75 -0.24 -0.61 -37.70
N PRO A 76 0.19 -1.55 -38.57
CA PRO A 76 -0.66 -2.11 -39.63
C PRO A 76 -1.87 -2.89 -39.09
N ALA A 77 -1.75 -3.47 -37.89
CA ALA A 77 -2.83 -4.20 -37.23
C ALA A 77 -3.90 -3.27 -36.65
N ILE A 78 -3.57 -1.99 -36.43
CA ILE A 78 -4.53 -0.98 -36.00
C ILE A 78 -5.39 -0.56 -37.21
N SER A 79 -6.71 -0.60 -37.08
CA SER A 79 -7.62 -0.17 -38.16
C SER A 79 -7.60 1.34 -38.39
N LYS A 80 -7.98 1.78 -39.60
CA LYS A 80 -8.03 3.22 -39.97
C LYS A 80 -8.94 4.02 -39.01
N LEU A 81 -10.09 3.43 -38.68
CA LEU A 81 -10.92 3.76 -37.53
C LEU A 81 -10.97 2.48 -36.70
N HIS A 82 -10.44 2.54 -35.48
CA HIS A 82 -10.26 1.40 -34.59
C HIS A 82 -11.35 1.35 -33.55
N PHE A 83 -11.61 2.44 -32.85
CA PHE A 83 -12.71 2.55 -31.91
C PHE A 83 -13.23 3.98 -31.85
N ARG A 84 -14.39 4.13 -31.24
CA ARG A 84 -15.02 5.42 -30.95
C ARG A 84 -15.36 5.47 -29.47
N ILE A 85 -15.12 6.62 -28.84
CA ILE A 85 -15.63 6.91 -27.50
C ILE A 85 -16.62 8.06 -27.63
N SER A 86 -17.81 7.90 -27.07
CA SER A 86 -18.88 8.89 -27.07
C SER A 86 -19.46 9.08 -25.69
N ARG A 87 -19.79 10.32 -25.37
CA ARG A 87 -20.63 10.69 -24.25
C ARG A 87 -22.09 10.70 -24.71
N GLU A 88 -22.88 9.77 -24.19
CA GLU A 88 -24.30 9.59 -24.54
C GLU A 88 -25.17 10.01 -23.34
N TRP A 89 -26.22 10.80 -23.60
CA TRP A 89 -27.19 11.21 -22.59
C TRP A 89 -28.35 10.21 -22.54
N GLN A 90 -28.79 9.85 -21.35
CA GLN A 90 -29.97 9.01 -21.12
C GLN A 90 -30.92 9.76 -20.19
N ASP A 91 -32.04 10.24 -20.73
CA ASP A 91 -33.09 10.98 -20.00
C ASP A 91 -32.52 12.01 -18.99
N ASP A 92 -33.17 12.22 -17.85
CA ASP A 92 -32.77 13.17 -16.79
C ASP A 92 -31.58 12.67 -15.92
N LEU A 93 -30.71 11.79 -16.44
CA LEU A 93 -29.57 11.21 -15.70
C LEU A 93 -28.20 11.71 -16.20
N ASP A 94 -27.16 11.46 -15.40
CA ASP A 94 -25.77 11.77 -15.74
C ASP A 94 -25.34 11.09 -17.06
N PRO A 95 -24.56 11.78 -17.91
CA PRO A 95 -24.15 11.24 -19.19
C PRO A 95 -23.22 10.03 -19.02
N VAL A 96 -23.49 8.97 -19.79
CA VAL A 96 -22.67 7.76 -19.78
C VAL A 96 -21.59 7.83 -20.86
N VAL A 97 -20.43 7.23 -20.59
CA VAL A 97 -19.35 7.12 -21.56
C VAL A 97 -19.37 5.73 -22.17
N VAL A 98 -19.44 5.67 -23.49
CA VAL A 98 -19.56 4.44 -24.26
C VAL A 98 -18.37 4.31 -25.20
N ILE A 99 -17.73 3.13 -25.21
CA ILE A 99 -16.75 2.76 -26.23
C ILE A 99 -17.39 1.80 -27.24
N GLU A 100 -17.09 1.99 -28.52
CA GLU A 100 -17.54 1.16 -29.63
C GLU A 100 -16.34 0.66 -30.44
N ASP A 101 -16.26 -0.65 -30.63
CA ASP A 101 -15.22 -1.25 -31.47
C ASP A 101 -15.57 -1.12 -32.95
N LEU A 102 -14.73 -0.44 -33.72
CA LEU A 102 -14.88 -0.26 -35.17
C LEU A 102 -13.85 -1.08 -35.95
N SER A 103 -12.96 -1.77 -35.25
CA SER A 103 -11.75 -2.36 -35.81
C SER A 103 -12.01 -3.70 -36.50
N CYS A 104 -11.06 -4.11 -37.34
CA CYS A 104 -11.03 -5.46 -37.89
C CYS A 104 -10.35 -6.47 -36.96
N ASN A 105 -9.36 -6.04 -36.17
CA ASN A 105 -8.52 -6.93 -35.35
C ASN A 105 -8.89 -6.94 -33.86
N GLY A 106 -9.89 -6.16 -33.45
CA GLY A 106 -10.46 -6.14 -32.11
C GLY A 106 -9.97 -4.97 -31.26
N THR A 107 -10.92 -4.37 -30.54
CA THR A 107 -10.67 -3.50 -29.39
C THR A 107 -10.92 -4.31 -28.13
N PHE A 108 -9.97 -4.32 -27.19
CA PHE A 108 -10.04 -5.12 -25.97
C PHE A 108 -10.20 -4.20 -24.76
N ILE A 109 -11.15 -4.51 -23.89
CA ILE A 109 -11.36 -3.80 -22.62
C ILE A 109 -11.10 -4.75 -21.48
N ASN A 110 -10.09 -4.46 -20.64
CA ASN A 110 -9.62 -5.35 -19.56
C ASN A 110 -9.35 -6.78 -20.07
N ASN A 111 -8.60 -6.90 -21.17
CA ASN A 111 -8.26 -8.14 -21.89
C ASN A 111 -9.44 -8.87 -22.59
N ILE A 112 -10.67 -8.36 -22.53
CA ILE A 112 -11.83 -8.97 -23.19
C ILE A 112 -12.08 -8.28 -24.54
N ASN A 113 -12.14 -9.05 -25.63
CA ASN A 113 -12.46 -8.51 -26.95
C ASN A 113 -13.91 -8.01 -26.98
N LEU A 114 -14.10 -6.73 -27.32
CA LEU A 114 -15.41 -6.11 -27.42
C LEU A 114 -16.20 -6.62 -28.65
N GLY A 115 -15.50 -6.79 -29.78
CA GLY A 115 -16.07 -7.26 -31.04
C GLY A 115 -16.62 -6.13 -31.92
N LYS A 116 -16.34 -6.20 -33.23
CA LYS A 116 -16.70 -5.16 -34.20
C LYS A 116 -18.20 -4.80 -34.18
N GLY A 117 -18.48 -3.50 -34.08
CA GLY A 117 -19.82 -2.92 -34.00
C GLY A 117 -20.48 -3.04 -32.62
N LYS A 118 -19.82 -3.66 -31.64
CA LYS A 118 -20.32 -3.75 -30.26
C LYS A 118 -19.91 -2.53 -29.46
N LYS A 119 -20.80 -2.17 -28.54
CA LYS A 119 -20.64 -1.07 -27.58
C LYS A 119 -20.50 -1.63 -26.17
N LYS A 120 -19.70 -0.97 -25.33
CA LYS A 120 -19.60 -1.23 -23.89
C LYS A 120 -19.55 0.10 -23.15
N LEU A 121 -20.15 0.12 -21.96
CA LEU A 121 -19.98 1.22 -21.01
C LEU A 121 -18.52 1.27 -20.52
N LEU A 122 -17.89 2.43 -20.64
CA LEU A 122 -16.53 2.66 -20.21
C LEU A 122 -16.54 3.28 -18.80
N ILE A 123 -15.88 2.63 -17.85
CA ILE A 123 -15.81 3.06 -16.44
C ILE A 123 -14.38 3.41 -16.04
N ASN A 124 -14.22 4.13 -14.93
CA ASN A 124 -12.90 4.51 -14.42
C ASN A 124 -11.98 3.29 -14.28
N ASN A 125 -10.76 3.45 -14.78
CA ASN A 125 -9.70 2.46 -14.85
C ASN A 125 -9.89 1.34 -15.89
N ASP A 126 -10.89 1.42 -16.78
CA ASP A 126 -10.96 0.47 -17.90
C ASP A 126 -9.72 0.61 -18.79
N GLU A 127 -9.00 -0.49 -18.95
CA GLU A 127 -7.83 -0.60 -19.83
C GLU A 127 -8.28 -0.86 -21.27
N VAL A 128 -7.81 -0.06 -22.21
CA VAL A 128 -8.08 -0.18 -23.65
C VAL A 128 -6.83 -0.71 -24.36
N ALA A 129 -6.96 -1.86 -25.01
CA ALA A 129 -5.94 -2.49 -25.82
C ALA A 129 -6.39 -2.66 -27.29
N LEU A 130 -5.44 -2.61 -28.23
CA LEU A 130 -5.71 -2.54 -29.67
C LEU A 130 -5.15 -3.74 -30.43
N ALA A 131 -5.95 -4.38 -31.28
CA ALA A 131 -5.62 -5.55 -32.10
C ALA A 131 -5.19 -6.83 -31.36
N SER A 132 -4.74 -6.74 -30.11
CA SER A 132 -4.37 -7.84 -29.23
C SER A 132 -4.58 -7.40 -27.78
N PRO A 133 -4.98 -8.31 -26.87
CA PRO A 133 -5.14 -7.97 -25.45
C PRO A 133 -3.82 -7.51 -24.79
N ASN A 134 -2.67 -7.92 -25.34
CA ASN A 134 -1.35 -7.53 -24.82
C ASN A 134 -0.90 -6.14 -25.30
N THR A 135 -1.57 -5.55 -26.29
CA THR A 135 -1.24 -4.22 -26.81
C THR A 135 -2.07 -3.17 -26.06
N LYS A 136 -1.85 -3.05 -24.75
CA LYS A 136 -2.50 -2.00 -23.93
C LYS A 136 -2.02 -0.62 -24.38
N VAL A 137 -2.95 0.32 -24.48
CA VAL A 137 -2.66 1.68 -24.97
C VAL A 137 -3.19 2.73 -24.01
N PHE A 138 -4.41 2.58 -23.50
CA PHE A 138 -5.00 3.58 -22.61
C PHE A 138 -5.59 2.99 -21.34
N VAL A 139 -5.68 3.81 -20.31
CA VAL A 139 -6.55 3.65 -19.15
C VAL A 139 -7.55 4.81 -19.16
N PHE A 140 -8.84 4.50 -19.13
CA PHE A 140 -9.88 5.51 -19.14
C PHE A 140 -10.17 6.06 -17.75
N HIS A 141 -10.43 7.37 -17.70
CA HIS A 141 -10.86 8.08 -16.51
C HIS A 141 -12.01 9.02 -16.86
N ASN A 142 -13.17 8.81 -16.24
CA ASN A 142 -14.35 9.64 -16.32
C ASN A 142 -14.16 10.87 -15.41
N CYS A 143 -14.14 12.05 -16.01
CA CYS A 143 -13.99 13.30 -15.27
C CYS A 143 -15.31 13.78 -14.63
N PHE A 144 -16.45 13.19 -14.96
CA PHE A 144 -17.74 13.48 -14.28
C PHE A 144 -17.98 12.64 -13.03
N GLN A 145 -17.38 11.45 -12.92
CA GLN A 145 -17.39 10.66 -11.69
C GLN A 145 -16.28 11.08 -10.73
N ASN A 146 -15.78 12.30 -10.89
CA ASN A 146 -14.53 12.72 -10.30
C ASN A 146 -14.82 13.75 -9.22
N ASP A 147 -14.47 13.40 -7.98
CA ASP A 147 -14.34 14.29 -6.83
C ASP A 147 -13.27 15.40 -7.08
N SER A 148 -12.90 15.74 -8.33
CA SER A 148 -11.84 16.70 -8.63
C SER A 148 -12.19 18.14 -8.21
N ASN A 149 -13.48 18.48 -8.10
CA ASN A 149 -13.92 19.73 -7.46
C ASN A 149 -13.80 19.67 -5.91
N ASP A 150 -13.59 18.49 -5.32
CA ASP A 150 -13.46 18.31 -3.87
C ASP A 150 -12.00 18.39 -3.37
N TYR A 151 -11.03 18.56 -4.29
CA TYR A 151 -9.61 18.68 -3.97
C TYR A 151 -8.99 19.97 -4.49
N PRO A 152 -8.06 20.59 -3.73
CA PRO A 152 -7.34 21.78 -4.15
C PRO A 152 -6.52 21.57 -5.43
N LEU A 153 -6.34 22.66 -6.20
CA LEU A 153 -5.58 22.66 -7.46
C LEU A 153 -4.16 22.10 -7.27
N GLU A 154 -3.48 22.48 -6.19
CA GLU A 154 -2.14 22.01 -5.81
C GLU A 154 -2.03 20.48 -5.72
N VAL A 155 -3.14 19.80 -5.39
CA VAL A 155 -3.25 18.33 -5.34
C VAL A 155 -3.51 17.76 -6.71
N THR A 156 -4.46 18.34 -7.44
CA THR A 156 -4.92 17.84 -8.74
C THR A 156 -3.96 18.18 -9.88
N GLU A 157 -3.00 19.08 -9.71
CA GLU A 157 -1.86 19.30 -10.62
C GLU A 157 -0.83 18.15 -10.54
N LYS A 158 -0.63 17.57 -9.35
CA LYS A 158 0.39 16.54 -9.14
C LYS A 158 -0.16 15.12 -9.17
N TYR A 159 -1.42 14.94 -8.78
CA TYR A 159 -2.02 13.63 -8.59
C TYR A 159 -3.44 13.55 -9.16
N THR A 160 -3.72 12.48 -9.88
CA THR A 160 -5.09 12.13 -10.28
C THR A 160 -5.68 11.22 -9.21
N MET A 161 -6.59 11.77 -8.40
CA MET A 161 -7.34 11.02 -7.38
C MET A 161 -8.35 10.07 -8.03
N THR A 162 -8.47 8.85 -7.51
CA THR A 162 -9.34 7.80 -8.05
C THR A 162 -10.19 7.14 -6.95
N LYS A 163 -10.33 5.81 -6.95
CA LYS A 163 -11.23 5.09 -6.03
C LYS A 163 -10.84 5.33 -4.57
N LYS A 164 -11.85 5.48 -3.72
CA LYS A 164 -11.67 5.36 -2.28
C LYS A 164 -11.22 3.93 -1.98
N LEU A 165 -10.06 3.83 -1.36
CA LEU A 165 -9.55 2.57 -0.87
C LEU A 165 -10.27 2.24 0.44
N GLY A 166 -10.39 3.22 1.35
CA GLY A 166 -11.17 3.05 2.57
C GLY A 166 -11.16 4.28 3.47
N GLN A 167 -11.54 4.09 4.73
CA GLN A 167 -11.74 5.18 5.69
C GLN A 167 -11.30 4.75 7.09
N GLY A 168 -10.26 5.40 7.59
CA GLY A 168 -9.79 5.22 8.96
C GLY A 168 -10.34 6.29 9.91
N ASN A 169 -9.97 6.16 11.18
CA ASN A 169 -10.34 7.12 12.24
C ASN A 169 -9.82 8.54 11.97
N PHE A 170 -8.72 8.67 11.24
CA PHE A 170 -8.03 9.94 10.98
C PHE A 170 -8.43 10.59 9.66
N GLY A 171 -9.12 9.87 8.78
CA GLY A 171 -9.41 10.35 7.44
C GLY A 171 -9.66 9.24 6.43
N GLU A 172 -9.90 9.64 5.19
CA GLU A 172 -10.08 8.73 4.07
C GLU A 172 -8.77 8.44 3.37
N VAL A 173 -8.67 7.25 2.78
CA VAL A 173 -7.54 6.85 1.94
C VAL A 173 -8.08 6.61 0.53
N ARG A 174 -7.46 7.24 -0.47
CA ARG A 174 -7.83 7.12 -1.88
C ARG A 174 -6.64 6.65 -2.70
N LEU A 175 -6.91 5.89 -3.75
CA LEU A 175 -5.92 5.55 -4.76
C LEU A 175 -5.67 6.78 -5.62
N ALA A 176 -4.43 7.05 -5.98
CA ALA A 176 -4.09 8.10 -6.92
C ALA A 176 -2.96 7.67 -7.86
N TYR A 177 -2.80 8.44 -8.93
CA TYR A 177 -1.70 8.30 -9.87
C TYR A 177 -0.96 9.62 -9.98
N ARG A 178 0.36 9.57 -9.84
CA ARG A 178 1.22 10.74 -10.06
C ARG A 178 1.14 11.17 -11.52
N GLN A 179 0.94 12.47 -11.77
CA GLN A 179 0.91 13.00 -13.12
C GLN A 179 2.30 12.91 -13.76
N GLY A 180 2.33 12.77 -15.09
CA GLY A 180 3.55 12.55 -15.87
C GLY A 180 4.06 11.11 -15.85
N THR A 181 4.18 10.49 -14.67
CA THR A 181 4.77 9.14 -14.52
C THR A 181 3.76 8.00 -14.43
N LEU A 182 2.50 8.30 -14.06
CA LEU A 182 1.48 7.31 -13.70
C LEU A 182 1.92 6.37 -12.57
N GLU A 183 2.87 6.81 -11.73
CA GLU A 183 3.27 6.07 -10.54
C GLU A 183 2.05 5.95 -9.59
N ARG A 184 1.72 4.71 -9.22
CA ARG A 184 0.58 4.41 -8.37
C ARG A 184 0.89 4.77 -6.91
N CYS A 185 0.00 5.49 -6.26
CA CYS A 185 0.17 5.90 -4.86
C CYS A 185 -1.15 5.80 -4.07
N ALA A 186 -1.03 5.70 -2.75
CA ALA A 186 -2.14 5.84 -1.82
C ALA A 186 -2.07 7.23 -1.17
N VAL A 187 -3.19 7.95 -1.13
CA VAL A 187 -3.27 9.29 -0.56
C VAL A 187 -4.20 9.26 0.65
N LYS A 188 -3.62 9.45 1.83
CA LYS A 188 -4.34 9.57 3.10
C LYS A 188 -4.67 11.03 3.34
N ILE A 189 -5.95 11.34 3.50
CA ILE A 189 -6.48 12.70 3.57
C ILE A 189 -6.97 12.98 5.00
N LEU A 190 -6.23 13.82 5.71
CA LEU A 190 -6.53 14.23 7.09
C LEU A 190 -7.20 15.60 7.09
N GLN A 191 -8.31 15.76 7.81
CA GLN A 191 -8.97 17.07 7.95
C GLN A 191 -8.33 17.90 9.06
N LYS A 192 -8.11 19.20 8.83
CA LYS A 192 -7.59 20.15 9.85
C LYS A 192 -8.68 20.74 10.76
N ARG A 193 -9.97 20.60 10.41
CA ARG A 193 -11.11 21.12 11.19
C ARG A 193 -12.25 20.09 11.20
N GLY A 194 -13.00 20.00 12.30
CA GLY A 194 -14.27 19.25 12.36
C GLY A 194 -14.19 17.75 12.66
N SER A 195 -13.00 17.13 12.75
CA SER A 195 -12.87 15.78 13.29
C SER A 195 -13.26 15.76 14.77
N LYS A 196 -13.95 14.71 15.24
CA LYS A 196 -14.29 14.52 16.67
C LYS A 196 -13.06 14.49 17.60
N LEU A 197 -11.86 14.36 17.04
CA LEU A 197 -10.61 14.69 17.69
C LEU A 197 -10.46 16.22 17.70
N LYS A 198 -10.52 16.84 18.87
CA LYS A 198 -10.11 18.24 19.07
C LYS A 198 -8.67 18.37 18.56
N LEU A 199 -8.50 18.87 17.34
CA LEU A 199 -7.23 19.16 16.68
C LEU A 199 -6.53 20.35 17.35
N ASN A 200 -6.12 20.16 18.60
CA ASN A 200 -5.29 21.11 19.33
C ASN A 200 -3.80 21.03 18.95
N ASN A 201 -3.41 20.27 17.91
CA ASN A 201 -1.98 20.00 17.67
C ASN A 201 -1.62 19.78 16.19
N VAL A 202 -1.66 20.84 15.38
CA VAL A 202 -0.96 20.89 14.07
C VAL A 202 0.52 20.48 14.23
N GLN A 203 1.12 20.80 15.39
CA GLN A 203 2.49 20.41 15.73
C GLN A 203 2.68 18.88 15.84
N GLN A 204 1.70 18.12 16.36
CA GLN A 204 1.83 16.67 16.46
C GLN A 204 1.77 16.00 15.08
N ILE A 205 0.90 16.50 14.18
CA ILE A 205 0.84 16.01 12.79
C ILE A 205 2.14 16.34 12.04
N SER A 206 2.70 17.53 12.27
CA SER A 206 3.98 17.94 11.67
C SER A 206 5.14 17.07 12.13
N ASN A 207 5.26 16.84 13.46
CA ASN A 207 6.27 15.93 14.02
C ASN A 207 6.13 14.51 13.48
N GLU A 208 4.90 14.09 13.17
CA GLU A 208 4.62 12.77 12.62
C GLU A 208 5.02 12.64 11.15
N ILE A 209 4.70 13.65 10.34
CA ILE A 209 5.19 13.75 8.97
C ILE A 209 6.73 13.71 8.95
N GLU A 210 7.40 14.42 9.87
CA GLU A 210 8.86 14.36 10.00
C GLU A 210 9.36 12.97 10.38
N LEU A 211 8.64 12.26 11.26
CA LEU A 211 8.97 10.88 11.62
C LEU A 211 8.84 9.96 10.41
N LEU A 212 7.72 10.02 9.67
CA LEU A 212 7.50 9.27 8.42
C LEU A 212 8.60 9.59 7.40
N ARG A 213 8.98 10.86 7.24
CA ARG A 213 10.10 11.29 6.36
C ARG A 213 11.46 10.72 6.76
N SER A 214 11.66 10.41 8.05
CA SER A 214 12.95 9.90 8.57
C SER A 214 13.15 8.39 8.39
N VAL A 215 12.11 7.69 7.91
CA VAL A 215 12.07 6.24 7.75
C VAL A 215 12.14 5.87 6.28
N ASP A 216 13.10 5.02 5.94
CA ASP A 216 13.34 4.50 4.61
C ASP A 216 13.79 3.04 4.76
N HIS A 217 12.87 2.11 4.53
CA HIS A 217 13.11 0.68 4.71
C HIS A 217 12.15 -0.10 3.81
N PRO A 218 12.60 -1.16 3.10
CA PRO A 218 11.79 -1.86 2.09
C PRO A 218 10.51 -2.49 2.66
N PHE A 219 10.53 -2.90 3.92
CA PHE A 219 9.38 -3.50 4.61
C PHE A 219 8.52 -2.50 5.40
N ILE A 220 8.74 -1.20 5.21
CA ILE A 220 7.94 -0.12 5.81
C ILE A 220 7.37 0.74 4.69
N ILE A 221 6.13 1.17 4.84
CA ILE A 221 5.46 1.99 3.83
C ILE A 221 6.24 3.30 3.61
N ARG A 222 6.62 3.54 2.36
CA ARG A 222 7.37 4.73 1.95
C ARG A 222 6.46 5.94 1.83
N LEU A 223 6.85 7.02 2.47
CA LEU A 223 6.27 8.35 2.23
C LEU A 223 6.86 8.94 0.95
N MET A 224 6.00 9.34 0.01
CA MET A 224 6.41 9.87 -1.29
C MET A 224 6.29 11.40 -1.34
N ASP A 225 5.18 11.96 -0.87
CA ASP A 225 4.94 13.41 -0.85
C ASP A 225 3.99 13.78 0.29
N VAL A 226 3.99 15.05 0.68
CA VAL A 226 3.03 15.61 1.63
C VAL A 226 2.58 16.97 1.11
N MET A 227 1.27 17.11 0.90
CA MET A 227 0.67 18.37 0.49
C MET A 227 -0.17 18.91 1.63
N ASP A 228 0.22 20.08 2.12
CA ASP A 228 -0.41 20.73 3.25
C ASP A 228 -1.29 21.90 2.78
N THR A 229 -2.60 21.72 2.80
CA THR A 229 -3.56 22.74 2.34
C THR A 229 -4.25 23.40 3.52
N PRO A 230 -4.94 24.55 3.37
CA PRO A 230 -5.58 25.23 4.51
C PRO A 230 -6.58 24.38 5.30
N GLU A 231 -7.24 23.41 4.64
CA GLU A 231 -8.29 22.59 5.24
C GLU A 231 -7.90 21.15 5.49
N LYS A 232 -6.95 20.59 4.73
CA LYS A 232 -6.62 19.17 4.73
C LYS A 232 -5.11 18.95 4.58
N ILE A 233 -4.63 17.81 5.05
CA ILE A 233 -3.27 17.33 4.80
C ILE A 233 -3.39 16.05 3.97
N TYR A 234 -2.65 15.99 2.87
CA TYR A 234 -2.61 14.85 1.96
C TYR A 234 -1.25 14.18 2.11
N ILE A 235 -1.24 12.99 2.67
CA ILE A 235 -0.04 12.17 2.86
C ILE A 235 -0.01 11.16 1.72
N VAL A 236 0.91 11.34 0.77
CA VAL A 236 1.08 10.49 -0.40
C VAL A 236 2.10 9.41 -0.08
N MET A 237 1.69 8.16 -0.17
CA MET A 237 2.44 6.97 0.21
C MET A 237 2.52 6.00 -0.96
N GLU A 238 3.51 5.11 -0.94
CA GLU A 238 3.54 4.00 -1.89
C GLU A 238 2.26 3.16 -1.80
N ALA A 239 1.78 2.64 -2.93
CA ALA A 239 0.61 1.78 -2.95
C ALA A 239 1.00 0.32 -2.74
N ALA A 240 0.32 -0.38 -1.82
CA ALA A 240 0.47 -1.81 -1.60
C ALA A 240 -0.70 -2.57 -2.26
N GLY A 241 -0.39 -3.36 -3.29
CA GLY A 241 -1.31 -4.05 -4.20
C GLY A 241 -2.15 -5.17 -3.57
N GLY A 242 -1.57 -5.87 -2.60
CA GLY A 242 -2.09 -7.11 -2.02
C GLY A 242 -3.04 -6.93 -0.82
N GLY A 243 -3.32 -5.68 -0.44
CA GLY A 243 -4.24 -5.37 0.65
C GLY A 243 -3.68 -5.62 2.05
N GLU A 244 -4.58 -5.68 3.03
CA GLU A 244 -4.24 -5.94 4.43
C GLU A 244 -3.97 -7.44 4.66
N LEU A 245 -3.03 -7.75 5.56
CA LEU A 245 -2.86 -9.11 6.06
C LEU A 245 -4.13 -9.61 6.77
N PHE A 246 -4.89 -8.70 7.41
CA PHE A 246 -6.17 -9.04 8.03
C PHE A 246 -7.15 -9.68 7.03
N ASP A 247 -7.40 -9.00 5.91
CA ASP A 247 -8.30 -9.48 4.86
C ASP A 247 -7.83 -10.84 4.31
N ARG A 248 -6.51 -11.01 4.11
CA ARG A 248 -5.93 -12.29 3.70
C ARG A 248 -6.27 -13.43 4.67
N LEU A 249 -6.20 -13.18 5.97
CA LEU A 249 -6.49 -14.19 7.00
C LEU A 249 -7.99 -14.49 7.11
N VAL A 250 -8.84 -13.50 6.85
CA VAL A 250 -10.30 -13.66 6.82
C VAL A 250 -10.74 -14.45 5.59
N ASP A 251 -10.22 -14.10 4.41
CA ASP A 251 -10.68 -14.67 3.13
C ASP A 251 -10.07 -16.05 2.85
N ASN A 252 -8.78 -16.24 3.15
CA ASN A 252 -8.05 -17.45 2.79
C ASN A 252 -7.80 -18.38 3.99
N GLY A 253 -8.13 -17.94 5.21
CA GLY A 253 -7.80 -18.64 6.43
C GLY A 253 -6.32 -18.53 6.79
N ARG A 254 -5.82 -19.52 7.54
CA ARG A 254 -4.45 -19.47 8.10
C ARG A 254 -3.39 -19.49 7.02
N LEU A 255 -2.26 -18.85 7.29
CA LEU A 255 -1.09 -18.96 6.44
C LEU A 255 -0.39 -20.32 6.64
N PRO A 256 0.16 -20.93 5.57
CA PRO A 256 1.17 -21.95 5.72
C PRO A 256 2.33 -21.44 6.58
N GLU A 257 2.91 -22.30 7.41
CA GLU A 257 3.95 -21.88 8.35
C GLU A 257 5.16 -21.23 7.64
N ALA A 258 5.55 -21.73 6.46
CA ALA A 258 6.62 -21.13 5.67
C ALA A 258 6.30 -19.67 5.25
N THR A 259 5.06 -19.40 4.87
CA THR A 259 4.58 -18.06 4.49
C THR A 259 4.46 -17.15 5.71
N ALA A 260 3.95 -17.66 6.84
CA ALA A 260 3.94 -16.94 8.11
C ALA A 260 5.35 -16.59 8.58
N LYS A 261 6.31 -17.52 8.45
CA LYS A 261 7.74 -17.30 8.74
C LYS A 261 8.34 -16.22 7.83
N PHE A 262 8.01 -16.27 6.54
CA PHE A 262 8.46 -15.28 5.56
C PHE A 262 8.00 -13.87 5.90
N TYR A 263 6.71 -13.67 6.20
CA TYR A 263 6.18 -12.37 6.61
C TYR A 263 6.69 -11.93 7.98
N PHE A 264 6.78 -12.84 8.94
CA PHE A 264 7.27 -12.54 10.28
C PHE A 264 8.72 -12.05 10.27
N TYR A 265 9.58 -12.69 9.47
CA TYR A 265 10.98 -12.28 9.37
C TYR A 265 11.12 -10.86 8.80
N GLN A 266 10.39 -10.54 7.73
CA GLN A 266 10.36 -9.19 7.17
C GLN A 266 9.85 -8.15 8.19
N LEU A 267 8.79 -8.50 8.93
CA LEU A 267 8.24 -7.66 9.99
C LEU A 267 9.24 -7.44 11.13
N ALA A 268 9.96 -8.48 11.57
CA ALA A 268 11.01 -8.37 12.57
C ALA A 268 12.16 -7.45 12.10
N LEU A 269 12.55 -7.51 10.81
CA LEU A 269 13.52 -6.59 10.22
C LEU A 269 13.00 -5.14 10.21
N ALA A 270 11.74 -4.90 9.85
CA ALA A 270 11.12 -3.58 9.94
C ALA A 270 11.14 -3.02 11.37
N ILE A 271 10.81 -3.85 12.37
CA ILE A 271 10.85 -3.47 13.78
C ILE A 271 12.28 -3.21 14.25
N GLN A 272 13.26 -4.01 13.83
CA GLN A 272 14.67 -3.76 14.12
C GLN A 272 15.10 -2.39 13.60
N TYR A 273 14.73 -2.06 12.36
CA TYR A 273 15.01 -0.77 11.76
C TYR A 273 14.39 0.38 12.59
N LEU A 274 13.09 0.32 12.89
CA LEU A 274 12.41 1.35 13.69
C LEU A 274 13.05 1.51 15.08
N HIS A 275 13.33 0.39 15.75
CA HIS A 275 13.94 0.39 17.08
C HIS A 275 15.35 0.98 17.05
N SER A 276 16.14 0.71 16.01
CA SER A 276 17.47 1.34 15.84
C SER A 276 17.37 2.87 15.73
N LYS A 277 16.27 3.38 15.17
CA LYS A 277 15.95 4.81 15.05
C LYS A 277 15.26 5.38 16.30
N LYS A 278 15.14 4.59 17.38
CA LYS A 278 14.41 4.94 18.61
C LYS A 278 12.92 5.22 18.38
N ILE A 279 12.34 4.62 17.35
CA ILE A 279 10.91 4.64 17.05
C ILE A 279 10.30 3.34 17.61
N THR A 280 9.10 3.43 18.16
CA THR A 280 8.30 2.29 18.64
C THR A 280 6.93 2.39 17.98
N HIS A 281 6.48 1.32 17.34
CA HIS A 281 5.29 1.33 16.48
C HIS A 281 4.00 1.45 17.29
N ARG A 282 3.85 0.64 18.34
CA ARG A 282 2.74 0.60 19.33
C ARG A 282 1.38 0.11 18.84
N ASP A 283 1.15 0.03 17.54
CA ASP A 283 -0.11 -0.48 16.96
C ASP A 283 0.14 -1.57 15.90
N ILE A 284 1.02 -2.53 16.18
CA ILE A 284 1.25 -3.64 15.22
C ILE A 284 0.08 -4.61 15.30
N LYS A 285 -0.58 -4.81 14.17
CA LYS A 285 -1.72 -5.72 13.99
C LYS A 285 -1.89 -6.05 12.50
N PRO A 286 -2.61 -7.11 12.12
CA PRO A 286 -2.78 -7.51 10.72
C PRO A 286 -3.33 -6.40 9.80
N GLU A 287 -4.13 -5.48 10.33
CA GLU A 287 -4.69 -4.33 9.61
C GLU A 287 -3.63 -3.29 9.21
N ASN A 288 -2.55 -3.18 9.99
CA ASN A 288 -1.45 -2.25 9.73
C ASN A 288 -0.27 -2.92 8.99
N ILE A 289 -0.45 -4.15 8.51
CA ILE A 289 0.53 -4.89 7.71
C ILE A 289 -0.06 -5.07 6.32
N LEU A 290 0.43 -4.29 5.35
CA LEU A 290 0.00 -4.39 3.97
C LEU A 290 0.87 -5.39 3.19
N LEU A 291 0.32 -5.99 2.16
CA LEU A 291 1.00 -6.89 1.23
C LEU A 291 1.27 -6.15 -0.08
N ALA A 292 2.48 -6.23 -0.62
CA ALA A 292 2.84 -5.53 -1.86
C ALA A 292 2.04 -6.06 -3.07
N THR A 293 1.78 -7.36 -3.12
CA THR A 293 1.01 -8.03 -4.20
C THR A 293 0.09 -9.11 -3.64
N ASP A 294 -0.82 -9.64 -4.46
CA ASP A 294 -1.66 -10.77 -4.07
C ASP A 294 -0.90 -12.11 -4.00
N GLU A 295 0.35 -12.18 -4.47
CA GLU A 295 1.16 -13.39 -4.43
C GLU A 295 1.40 -13.88 -2.99
N GLU A 296 1.63 -15.19 -2.83
CA GLU A 296 1.87 -15.78 -1.51
C GLU A 296 3.23 -15.36 -0.92
N ASN A 297 4.28 -15.26 -1.74
CA ASN A 297 5.60 -14.84 -1.30
C ASN A 297 5.84 -13.38 -1.70
N THR A 298 5.09 -12.45 -1.12
CA THR A 298 5.20 -11.02 -1.39
C THR A 298 5.88 -10.25 -0.26
N SER A 299 6.37 -9.05 -0.57
CA SER A 299 6.92 -8.15 0.44
C SER A 299 5.80 -7.60 1.32
N ILE A 300 6.03 -7.52 2.63
CA ILE A 300 5.16 -6.79 3.55
C ILE A 300 5.51 -5.31 3.55
N LYS A 301 4.54 -4.46 3.88
CA LYS A 301 4.69 -3.01 4.08
C LYS A 301 4.00 -2.63 5.39
N LEU A 302 4.80 -2.41 6.43
CA LEU A 302 4.31 -1.94 7.72
C LEU A 302 3.90 -0.46 7.62
N THR A 303 2.69 -0.11 8.07
CA THR A 303 2.12 1.24 7.98
C THR A 303 1.68 1.78 9.35
N ASP A 304 1.32 3.08 9.41
CA ASP A 304 0.72 3.73 10.58
C ASP A 304 1.57 3.77 11.87
N PHE A 305 2.91 3.73 11.72
CA PHE A 305 3.87 3.62 12.82
C PHE A 305 4.11 4.88 13.66
N GLY A 306 3.52 6.04 13.33
CA GLY A 306 3.59 7.19 14.24
C GLY A 306 2.28 7.98 14.40
N LEU A 307 1.22 7.66 13.66
CA LEU A 307 -0.14 8.10 13.99
C LEU A 307 -0.65 7.47 15.29
N SER A 308 -0.03 6.38 15.75
CA SER A 308 -0.34 5.72 17.02
C SER A 308 -0.15 6.63 18.25
N LYS A 309 0.75 7.63 18.19
CA LYS A 309 0.90 8.64 19.26
C LYS A 309 -0.27 9.62 19.35
N LEU A 310 -0.96 9.91 18.24
CA LEU A 310 -2.15 10.78 18.21
C LEU A 310 -3.39 10.05 18.77
N ALA A 311 -3.47 8.72 18.60
CA ALA A 311 -4.50 7.89 19.22
C ALA A 311 -4.29 7.66 20.73
N ALA A 312 -3.04 7.80 21.19
CA ALA A 312 -2.63 7.47 22.55
C ALA A 312 -3.01 8.53 23.60
N ASP A 313 -3.71 9.61 23.24
CA ASP A 313 -4.39 10.48 24.20
C ASP A 313 -5.54 9.70 24.84
N THR A 314 -5.18 9.00 25.93
CA THR A 314 -5.87 8.37 27.10
C THR A 314 -7.38 8.10 27.09
N SER A 315 -8.18 8.72 26.23
CA SER A 315 -9.62 8.58 26.10
C SER A 315 -10.07 7.57 25.02
N GLN A 316 -9.22 7.20 24.05
CA GLN A 316 -9.61 6.32 22.93
C GLN A 316 -9.23 4.83 23.11
N MET A 317 -8.50 4.45 24.16
CA MET A 317 -8.20 3.04 24.47
C MET A 317 -9.42 2.23 24.98
N ASN A 318 -10.59 2.86 25.10
CA ASN A 318 -11.81 2.27 25.68
C ASN A 318 -12.82 1.77 24.64
N THR A 319 -12.51 1.77 23.34
CA THR A 319 -13.46 1.34 22.31
C THR A 319 -12.77 0.41 21.32
N PHE A 320 -12.96 -0.90 21.53
CA PHE A 320 -13.08 -2.01 20.57
C PHE A 320 -12.53 -3.30 21.18
N CYS A 321 -13.44 -4.26 21.43
CA CYS A 321 -13.14 -5.59 21.96
C CYS A 321 -12.22 -6.43 21.04
N GLY A 322 -11.93 -5.98 19.80
CA GLY A 322 -11.02 -6.65 18.86
C GLY A 322 -9.57 -6.16 18.87
N THR A 323 -9.30 -4.89 19.20
CA THR A 323 -7.94 -4.30 19.13
C THR A 323 -7.12 -4.56 20.39
N ILE A 324 -7.77 -4.79 21.54
CA ILE A 324 -7.08 -5.02 22.81
C ILE A 324 -6.21 -6.27 22.81
N SER A 325 -6.51 -7.27 21.99
CA SER A 325 -5.79 -8.54 21.96
C SER A 325 -4.32 -8.40 21.50
N TYR A 326 -3.99 -7.31 20.82
CA TYR A 326 -2.62 -6.98 20.37
C TYR A 326 -1.85 -6.09 21.36
N ILE A 327 -2.54 -5.56 22.38
CA ILE A 327 -1.95 -4.64 23.37
C ILE A 327 -1.11 -5.43 24.37
N ALA A 328 0.11 -4.96 24.59
CA ALA A 328 1.02 -5.56 25.56
C ALA A 328 0.51 -5.36 27.01
N PRO A 329 0.73 -6.32 27.93
CA PRO A 329 0.24 -6.26 29.31
C PRO A 329 0.59 -4.98 30.06
N GLU A 330 1.82 -4.49 29.89
CA GLU A 330 2.32 -3.28 30.52
C GLU A 330 1.65 -1.98 30.04
N LEU A 331 0.93 -2.02 28.91
CA LEU A 331 0.14 -0.89 28.41
C LEU A 331 -1.26 -0.82 29.02
N LEU A 332 -1.70 -1.88 29.73
CA LEU A 332 -3.00 -1.91 30.40
C LEU A 332 -3.00 -1.14 31.73
N ASP A 333 -1.83 -0.86 32.30
CA ASP A 333 -1.67 -0.20 33.60
C ASP A 333 -1.18 1.24 33.39
N THR A 334 -2.07 2.21 33.58
CA THR A 334 -1.89 3.63 33.22
C THR A 334 -0.86 4.40 34.08
N GLU A 335 -0.27 3.77 35.09
CA GLU A 335 0.47 4.47 36.15
C GLU A 335 1.99 4.52 35.95
N THR A 336 2.57 3.75 35.03
CA THR A 336 4.03 3.77 34.77
C THR A 336 4.35 3.88 33.28
N LEU A 337 4.32 5.13 32.80
CA LEU A 337 4.57 5.49 31.39
C LEU A 337 6.06 5.47 31.02
N SER A 338 6.68 4.29 31.09
CA SER A 338 7.93 3.99 30.41
C SER A 338 7.62 3.04 29.26
N TYR A 339 7.11 3.58 28.16
CA TYR A 339 6.90 2.81 26.93
C TYR A 339 8.22 2.19 26.47
N THR A 340 8.35 0.88 26.59
CA THR A 340 9.53 0.16 26.12
C THR A 340 9.31 -0.30 24.69
N LYS A 341 10.40 -0.53 23.96
CA LYS A 341 10.39 -1.20 22.65
C LYS A 341 9.73 -2.59 22.69
N LYS A 342 9.68 -3.24 23.86
CA LYS A 342 9.17 -4.60 24.07
C LYS A 342 7.67 -4.73 23.78
N VAL A 343 6.91 -3.63 23.77
CA VAL A 343 5.48 -3.66 23.42
C VAL A 343 5.26 -4.14 21.98
N ASP A 344 6.13 -3.74 21.05
CA ASP A 344 6.05 -4.16 19.66
C ASP A 344 6.29 -5.67 19.53
N LEU A 345 7.20 -6.23 20.35
CA LEU A 345 7.53 -7.65 20.35
C LEU A 345 6.37 -8.53 20.85
N TRP A 346 5.58 -8.03 21.80
CA TRP A 346 4.33 -8.70 22.19
C TRP A 346 3.38 -8.77 21.00
N SER A 347 3.16 -7.64 20.33
CA SER A 347 2.27 -7.55 19.17
C SER A 347 2.75 -8.42 18.01
N LEU A 348 4.07 -8.55 17.78
CA LEU A 348 4.63 -9.53 16.84
C LEU A 348 4.21 -10.97 17.19
N GLY A 349 4.29 -11.35 18.47
CA GLY A 349 3.87 -12.66 18.94
C GLY A 349 2.38 -12.93 18.67
N VAL A 350 1.52 -11.94 18.93
CA VAL A 350 0.08 -12.04 18.65
C VAL A 350 -0.19 -12.15 17.14
N VAL A 351 0.47 -11.35 16.30
CA VAL A 351 0.36 -11.43 14.83
C VAL A 351 0.78 -12.81 14.32
N LEU A 352 1.90 -13.35 14.83
CA LEU A 352 2.36 -14.69 14.46
C LEU A 352 1.36 -15.77 14.86
N PHE A 353 0.84 -15.70 16.09
CA PHE A 353 -0.17 -16.63 16.58
C PHE A 353 -1.40 -16.63 15.66
N VAL A 354 -1.98 -15.45 15.42
CA VAL A 354 -3.18 -15.30 14.58
C VAL A 354 -2.91 -15.76 13.14
N SER A 355 -1.73 -15.46 12.59
CA SER A 355 -1.36 -15.86 11.23
C SER A 355 -1.33 -17.38 11.04
N LEU A 356 -0.95 -18.13 12.08
CA LEU A 356 -0.83 -19.59 12.04
C LEU A 356 -2.14 -20.33 12.32
N CYS A 357 -3.11 -19.70 12.98
CA CYS A 357 -4.32 -20.40 13.44
C CYS A 357 -5.66 -19.71 13.17
N CYS A 358 -5.67 -18.45 12.73
CA CYS A 358 -6.85 -17.62 12.48
C CYS A 358 -7.84 -17.50 13.64
N TYR A 359 -7.35 -17.51 14.88
CA TYR A 359 -8.13 -17.12 16.05
C TYR A 359 -7.28 -16.29 17.00
N ALA A 360 -7.91 -15.42 17.79
CA ALA A 360 -7.20 -14.57 18.74
C ALA A 360 -6.66 -15.38 19.93
N PRO A 361 -5.42 -15.14 20.39
CA PRO A 361 -4.87 -15.85 21.55
C PRO A 361 -5.61 -15.52 22.86
N PHE A 362 -6.23 -14.34 22.91
CA PHE A 362 -7.04 -13.87 24.04
C PHE A 362 -8.44 -13.54 23.54
N ASP A 363 -9.38 -14.45 23.78
CA ASP A 363 -10.78 -14.30 23.38
C ASP A 363 -11.68 -14.45 24.60
N ALA A 364 -12.18 -13.32 25.10
CA ALA A 364 -13.10 -13.24 26.22
C ALA A 364 -13.77 -11.86 26.29
N GLU A 365 -14.86 -11.75 27.06
CA GLU A 365 -15.48 -10.45 27.38
C GLU A 365 -14.50 -9.51 28.12
N ASP A 366 -14.65 -8.20 27.94
CA ASP A 366 -13.67 -7.14 28.23
C ASP A 366 -12.85 -7.29 29.53
N MET A 367 -13.49 -7.52 30.67
CA MET A 367 -12.76 -7.64 31.95
C MET A 367 -11.92 -8.91 32.02
N LYS A 368 -12.38 -10.01 31.41
CA LYS A 368 -11.70 -11.30 31.42
C LYS A 368 -10.54 -11.31 30.41
N VAL A 369 -10.68 -10.70 29.24
CA VAL A 369 -9.58 -10.61 28.25
C VAL A 369 -8.41 -9.78 28.78
N ARG A 370 -8.66 -8.68 29.52
CA ARG A 370 -7.59 -7.94 30.21
C ARG A 370 -6.85 -8.82 31.23
N TYR A 371 -7.57 -9.67 31.95
CA TYR A 371 -6.95 -10.64 32.87
C TYR A 371 -6.11 -11.68 32.13
N LEU A 372 -6.59 -12.22 31.01
CA LEU A 372 -5.85 -13.17 30.18
C LEU A 372 -4.56 -12.54 29.63
N ILE A 373 -4.63 -11.32 29.10
CA ILE A 373 -3.48 -10.57 28.61
C ILE A 373 -2.47 -10.33 29.74
N ARG A 374 -2.91 -9.77 30.89
CA ARG A 374 -2.03 -9.50 32.04
C ARG A 374 -1.26 -10.71 32.51
N ASN A 375 -1.89 -11.88 32.50
CA ASN A 375 -1.28 -13.12 32.97
C ASN A 375 -0.68 -13.96 31.83
N ALA A 376 -0.68 -13.46 30.59
CA ALA A 376 -0.27 -14.19 29.39
C ALA A 376 -0.92 -15.60 29.29
N ILE A 377 -2.21 -15.69 29.61
CA ILE A 377 -2.98 -16.94 29.57
C ILE A 377 -3.57 -17.11 28.18
N TYR A 378 -2.93 -17.95 27.37
CA TYR A 378 -3.39 -18.42 26.06
C TYR A 378 -3.01 -19.90 25.91
N SER A 379 -3.53 -20.57 24.88
CA SER A 379 -3.21 -21.97 24.63
C SER A 379 -3.17 -22.28 23.14
N PHE A 380 -2.29 -23.20 22.75
CA PHE A 380 -2.19 -23.72 21.39
C PHE A 380 -3.25 -24.80 21.16
N HIS A 381 -4.53 -24.42 21.13
CA HIS A 381 -5.64 -25.36 21.05
C HIS A 381 -6.13 -25.62 19.61
N GLY A 382 -6.68 -26.81 19.39
CA GLY A 382 -7.28 -27.19 18.10
C GLY A 382 -6.31 -27.96 17.21
N LYS A 383 -6.87 -28.58 16.17
CA LYS A 383 -6.11 -29.51 15.29
C LYS A 383 -4.97 -28.81 14.54
N VAL A 384 -5.10 -27.50 14.26
CA VAL A 384 -4.09 -26.69 13.56
C VAL A 384 -2.72 -26.72 14.24
N TRP A 385 -2.67 -26.63 15.57
CA TRP A 385 -1.39 -26.60 16.29
C TRP A 385 -0.66 -27.94 16.36
N LYS A 386 -1.26 -29.02 15.83
CA LYS A 386 -0.56 -30.29 15.62
C LYS A 386 0.35 -30.25 14.39
N GLU A 387 0.07 -29.34 13.45
CA GLU A 387 0.81 -29.17 12.20
C GLU A 387 1.83 -28.03 12.28
N VAL A 388 1.69 -27.16 13.29
CA VAL A 388 2.64 -26.07 13.57
C VAL A 388 3.84 -26.62 14.35
N SER A 389 5.05 -26.23 13.94
CA SER A 389 6.31 -26.64 14.57
C SER A 389 6.40 -26.22 16.03
N ASP A 390 7.20 -26.96 16.81
CA ASP A 390 7.44 -26.61 18.20
C ASP A 390 8.33 -25.37 18.32
N GLU A 391 9.20 -25.13 17.34
CA GLU A 391 10.01 -23.91 17.23
C GLU A 391 9.15 -22.65 17.02
N ALA A 392 8.07 -22.73 16.24
CA ALA A 392 7.12 -21.63 16.08
C ALA A 392 6.40 -21.31 17.41
N LYS A 393 5.91 -22.36 18.09
CA LYS A 393 5.24 -22.22 19.40
C LYS A 393 6.19 -21.67 20.46
N ASP A 394 7.44 -22.13 20.46
CA ASP A 394 8.50 -21.66 21.35
C ASP A 394 8.77 -20.16 21.13
N LEU A 395 8.90 -19.72 19.86
CA LEU A 395 9.06 -18.29 19.56
C LEU A 395 7.88 -17.46 20.08
N ILE A 396 6.64 -17.88 19.78
CA ILE A 396 5.44 -17.21 20.28
C ILE A 396 5.48 -17.12 21.81
N SER A 397 5.87 -18.20 22.49
CA SER A 397 5.91 -18.25 23.94
C SER A 397 6.92 -17.29 24.58
N LYS A 398 8.01 -17.00 23.86
CA LYS A 398 9.06 -16.06 24.30
C LYS A 398 8.75 -14.59 23.92
N LEU A 399 7.86 -14.36 22.97
CA LEU A 399 7.35 -13.03 22.60
C LEU A 399 6.13 -12.61 23.44
N MET A 400 5.23 -13.55 23.73
CA MET A 400 4.02 -13.31 24.50
C MET A 400 4.23 -13.57 25.99
N VAL A 401 5.24 -12.90 26.56
CA VAL A 401 5.59 -12.95 27.99
C VAL A 401 5.07 -11.70 28.69
N SER A 402 4.38 -11.89 29.82
CA SER A 402 3.79 -10.79 30.60
C SER A 402 4.85 -9.79 31.08
N GLU A 403 5.95 -10.28 31.65
CA GLU A 403 7.05 -9.44 32.14
C GLU A 403 7.95 -8.95 30.98
N PRO A 404 8.03 -7.63 30.70
CA PRO A 404 8.74 -7.13 29.52
C PRO A 404 10.25 -7.38 29.51
N THR A 405 10.86 -7.52 30.69
CA THR A 405 12.30 -7.80 30.84
C THR A 405 12.68 -9.24 30.46
N LYS A 406 11.71 -10.18 30.53
CA LYS A 406 11.88 -11.58 30.13
C LYS A 406 11.47 -11.84 28.68
N ARG A 407 10.70 -10.93 28.09
CA ARG A 407 10.30 -10.97 26.68
C ARG A 407 11.53 -10.79 25.79
N LEU A 408 11.63 -11.49 24.67
CA LEU A 408 12.73 -11.29 23.71
C LEU A 408 12.77 -9.84 23.21
N ASP A 409 13.97 -9.32 22.92
CA ASP A 409 14.11 -8.16 22.03
C ASP A 409 14.17 -8.59 20.57
N VAL A 410 14.29 -7.63 19.66
CA VAL A 410 14.24 -7.91 18.22
C VAL A 410 15.50 -8.61 17.72
N GLU A 411 16.66 -8.34 18.34
CA GLU A 411 17.92 -9.00 18.03
C GLU A 411 17.92 -10.47 18.47
N GLU A 412 17.38 -10.76 19.65
CA GLU A 412 17.16 -12.13 20.14
C GLU A 412 16.10 -12.86 19.30
N THR A 413 15.03 -12.16 18.91
CA THR A 413 13.96 -12.69 18.05
C THR A 413 14.52 -13.16 16.71
N LEU A 414 15.32 -12.32 16.02
CA LEU A 414 15.92 -12.66 14.73
C LEU A 414 16.93 -13.81 14.80
N LYS A 415 17.49 -14.10 15.98
CA LYS A 415 18.40 -15.23 16.25
C LYS A 415 17.68 -16.51 16.67
N HIS A 416 16.35 -16.47 16.80
CA HIS A 416 15.58 -17.62 17.24
C HIS A 416 15.72 -18.80 16.25
N PRO A 417 15.83 -20.06 16.71
CA PRO A 417 15.96 -21.23 15.84
C PRO A 417 14.92 -21.32 14.72
N TRP A 418 13.67 -20.94 15.00
CA TRP A 418 12.59 -20.93 14.01
C TRP A 418 12.88 -20.07 12.77
N LEU A 419 13.68 -19.00 12.93
CA LEU A 419 14.08 -18.09 11.87
C LEU A 419 15.46 -18.43 11.26
N GLN A 420 16.19 -19.42 11.78
CA GLN A 420 17.48 -19.82 11.22
C GLN A 420 17.28 -20.72 10.00
N ASP A 421 16.87 -20.11 8.89
CA ASP A 421 16.44 -20.77 7.66
C ASP A 421 17.12 -20.08 6.46
N GLU A 422 18.04 -20.78 5.80
CA GLU A 422 18.87 -20.19 4.72
C GLU A 422 18.04 -19.82 3.50
N ASP A 423 17.03 -20.63 3.14
CA ASP A 423 16.16 -20.36 2.00
C ASP A 423 15.27 -19.14 2.27
N LEU A 424 14.76 -19.02 3.49
CA LEU A 424 14.08 -17.80 3.97
C LEU A 424 14.97 -16.57 3.79
N HIS A 425 16.18 -16.62 4.34
CA HIS A 425 17.11 -15.48 4.30
C HIS A 425 17.43 -15.07 2.87
N LYS A 426 17.68 -16.03 1.99
CA LYS A 426 17.94 -15.77 0.58
C LYS A 426 16.78 -15.07 -0.11
N LYS A 427 15.55 -15.57 0.05
CA LYS A 427 14.34 -14.94 -0.54
C LYS A 427 14.17 -13.48 -0.08
N VAL A 428 14.47 -13.21 1.19
CA VAL A 428 14.35 -11.86 1.75
C VAL A 428 15.47 -10.96 1.24
N LEU A 429 16.70 -11.47 1.12
CA LEU A 429 17.83 -10.74 0.51
C LEU A 429 17.55 -10.39 -0.95
N ASP A 430 16.96 -11.30 -1.73
CA ASP A 430 16.60 -11.03 -3.12
C ASP A 430 15.64 -9.83 -3.21
N ILE A 431 14.65 -9.72 -2.30
CA ILE A 431 13.76 -8.54 -2.22
C ILE A 431 14.54 -7.25 -1.86
N LEU A 432 15.49 -7.35 -0.91
CA LEU A 432 16.31 -6.21 -0.50
C LEU A 432 17.21 -5.69 -1.64
N ASP A 433 17.59 -6.56 -2.58
CA ASP A 433 18.45 -6.25 -3.72
C ASP A 433 17.64 -5.78 -4.96
N GLU A 434 16.43 -6.31 -5.15
CA GLU A 434 15.53 -5.93 -6.24
C GLU A 434 14.93 -4.53 -6.09
N ASP A 435 14.74 -4.03 -4.86
CA ASP A 435 14.23 -2.66 -4.62
C ASP A 435 15.10 -1.61 -5.35
N PRO A 436 14.58 -0.95 -6.40
CA PRO A 436 15.34 0.00 -7.21
C PRO A 436 15.84 1.22 -6.42
N LEU A 437 15.30 1.44 -5.22
CA LEU A 437 15.64 2.57 -4.34
C LEU A 437 16.32 2.15 -3.04
N SER A 438 16.76 0.88 -2.91
CA SER A 438 17.48 0.44 -1.72
C SER A 438 18.70 1.35 -1.43
N PRO A 439 19.03 1.62 -0.16
CA PRO A 439 20.18 2.45 0.22
C PRO A 439 21.50 1.99 -0.41
N SER A 440 21.59 0.72 -0.82
CA SER A 440 22.71 0.09 -1.50
C SER A 440 22.85 0.54 -2.96
N LYS A 441 21.73 0.75 -3.68
CA LYS A 441 21.73 1.29 -5.06
C LYS A 441 21.93 2.81 -5.08
N LYS A 442 21.32 3.56 -4.15
CA LYS A 442 21.59 5.02 -3.98
C LYS A 442 23.07 5.30 -3.76
N ARG A 443 23.73 4.55 -2.88
CA ARG A 443 25.19 4.67 -2.66
C ARG A 443 26.02 4.37 -3.91
N ARG A 444 25.65 3.36 -4.70
CA ARG A 444 26.33 3.04 -5.97
C ARG A 444 26.10 4.10 -7.06
N LEU A 445 24.96 4.77 -7.08
CA LEU A 445 24.68 5.86 -8.01
C LEU A 445 25.41 7.15 -7.61
N GLU A 446 25.48 7.44 -6.31
CA GLU A 446 26.20 8.60 -5.76
C GLU A 446 27.73 8.44 -5.85
N GLU A 447 28.28 7.24 -5.65
CA GLU A 447 29.73 6.97 -5.81
C GLU A 447 30.21 7.06 -7.28
N ASN A 448 29.31 6.95 -8.25
CA ASN A 448 29.62 7.03 -9.69
C ASN A 448 29.49 8.43 -10.29
N GLY A 449 29.17 9.46 -9.49
CA GLY A 449 28.83 10.80 -9.96
C GLY A 449 29.39 11.96 -9.12
N VAL A 450 30.72 12.14 -9.14
CA VAL A 450 31.48 13.38 -8.83
C VAL A 450 31.48 13.91 -7.38
N GLU A 451 32.70 14.16 -6.90
CA GLU A 451 33.13 14.76 -5.64
C GLU A 451 32.50 16.13 -5.30
N ASN A 452 31.98 16.31 -4.08
CA ASN A 452 32.51 17.33 -3.16
C ASN A 452 32.03 17.18 -1.70
N ARG A 453 32.83 17.76 -0.82
CA ARG A 453 33.02 17.48 0.61
C ARG A 453 31.91 17.99 1.56
N ASP A 454 31.91 17.34 2.73
CA ASP A 454 31.42 17.76 4.05
C ASP A 454 29.91 17.58 4.35
N LEU A 455 29.56 16.37 4.81
CA LEU A 455 29.00 16.09 6.15
C LEU A 455 28.72 14.57 6.28
N VAL A 456 29.78 13.81 6.57
CA VAL A 456 29.70 12.37 6.89
C VAL A 456 29.74 12.23 8.41
N ASN A 457 28.63 11.77 9.02
CA ASN A 457 28.68 10.75 10.08
C ASN A 457 27.28 10.40 10.62
N ALA A 458 26.69 9.35 10.05
CA ALA A 458 25.89 8.37 10.79
C ALA A 458 26.00 7.04 10.04
N LYS A 459 27.01 6.24 10.39
CA LYS A 459 27.19 4.88 9.86
C LYS A 459 25.98 4.03 10.23
N THR A 460 25.27 3.51 9.24
CA THR A 460 24.35 2.38 9.40
C THR A 460 25.15 1.15 9.86
N PRO A 461 24.69 0.37 10.86
CA PRO A 461 25.37 -0.86 11.23
C PRO A 461 25.35 -1.86 10.06
N LYS A 462 26.49 -2.49 9.79
CA LYS A 462 26.58 -3.60 8.85
C LYS A 462 25.73 -4.75 9.40
N ILE A 463 24.80 -5.26 8.59
CA ILE A 463 24.13 -6.54 8.84
C ILE A 463 25.22 -7.61 8.78
N GLN A 464 25.67 -8.07 9.94
CA GLN A 464 26.68 -9.11 10.04
C GLN A 464 25.96 -10.46 9.97
N VAL A 465 25.74 -10.94 8.74
CA VAL A 465 25.31 -12.32 8.51
C VAL A 465 26.50 -13.21 8.86
N GLY A 466 26.42 -13.90 9.99
CA GLY A 466 27.45 -14.83 10.45
C GLY A 466 27.46 -16.08 9.56
N ILE A 467 28.15 -16.01 8.43
CA ILE A 467 28.54 -17.21 7.68
C ILE A 467 29.75 -17.79 8.43
N THR A 468 29.53 -18.80 9.26
CA THR A 468 30.61 -19.64 9.77
C THR A 468 31.15 -20.47 8.61
N GLU A 469 32.23 -20.01 7.98
CA GLU A 469 33.11 -20.88 7.20
C GLU A 469 33.72 -21.93 8.15
N LYS A 470 33.34 -23.20 7.95
CA LYS A 470 34.03 -24.34 8.56
C LYS A 470 35.36 -24.54 7.84
N MET A 471 36.46 -24.55 8.61
CA MET A 471 37.61 -25.41 8.33
C MET A 471 37.55 -26.65 9.22
#